data_AF-A0AAN6JUB8-F1
#
_entry.id   AF-A0AAN6JUB8-F1
#
_cell.length_a   1.000
_cell.length_b   1.000
_cell.length_c   1.000
_cell.angle_alpha   90.00
_cell.angle_beta   90.00
_cell.angle_gamma   90.00
#
_symmetry.space_group_name_H-M   'P 1'
#
loop_
_entity.id
_entity.type
_entity.pdbx_description
1 polymer ?
#
loop_
_entity_poly.entity_id
_entity_poly.type
_entity_poly.pdbx_seq_one_letter_code
_entity_poly.pdbx_strand_id
1 'polypeptide(L)'
;MSRRIGDSWALQAWAYTSALTTAGFGISAFIDPKLNLKMFGWPYPIPHAEQVQMNHFFQIYGARNIFAAVAIAAPLVLGDRRSAGAMLICFGLVAVADGWACVEEGLQWNHWGYGPVLVLKGALILGLLDGKLPTQTQHRQRRQVGKRGEHRLSQSILLTVLANLSAAIGVFYGLTGVFGMPGPILDVFGWQYPRHPLSARVYDKLLFVYGARDLLLGAAIWLPTLLGGHRTMAVLLGAIGLLALVDGYACFDYGAQMNHWSYAPILLVLSATLLGAFDRKVEDKSE
;
A
#
# COMPACT_ATOMS: atom_id res chain seq x y z
N MET A 1 11.92 -1.51 -34.78
CA MET A 1 11.36 -1.90 -33.46
C MET A 1 10.54 -0.72 -32.94
N SER A 2 9.21 -0.84 -32.88
CA SER A 2 8.41 0.18 -32.21
C SER A 2 8.68 0.11 -30.70
N ARG A 3 8.97 1.26 -30.08
CA ARG A 3 9.03 1.36 -28.62
C ARG A 3 7.62 1.19 -28.09
N ARG A 4 7.43 0.32 -27.10
CA ARG A 4 6.14 0.18 -26.39
C ARG A 4 5.85 1.47 -25.63
N ILE A 5 4.58 1.85 -25.55
CA ILE A 5 4.15 3.07 -24.86
C ILE A 5 4.54 3.00 -23.39
N GLY A 6 4.32 1.84 -22.76
CA GLY A 6 4.70 1.60 -21.39
C GLY A 6 6.20 1.86 -21.12
N ASP A 7 7.07 1.65 -22.12
CA ASP A 7 8.53 1.77 -21.99
C ASP A 7 9.00 3.23 -21.97
N SER A 8 8.09 4.17 -22.21
CA SER A 8 8.41 5.59 -22.22
C SER A 8 8.90 6.07 -20.85
N TRP A 9 10.08 6.70 -20.83
CA TRP A 9 10.62 7.34 -19.63
C TRP A 9 9.69 8.46 -19.13
N ALA A 10 8.99 9.15 -20.04
CA ALA A 10 8.05 10.20 -19.69
C ALA A 10 6.84 9.64 -18.93
N LEU A 11 6.37 8.46 -19.33
CA LEU A 11 5.28 7.76 -18.64
C LEU A 11 5.73 7.26 -17.25
N GLN A 12 6.95 6.75 -17.15
CA GLN A 12 7.52 6.37 -15.84
C GLN A 12 7.69 7.58 -14.91
N ALA A 13 8.21 8.70 -15.42
CA ALA A 13 8.30 9.95 -14.66
C ALA A 13 6.92 10.43 -14.20
N TRP A 14 5.90 10.36 -15.07
CA TRP A 14 4.52 10.71 -14.71
C TRP A 14 3.88 9.77 -13.68
N ALA A 15 4.35 8.52 -13.59
CA ALA A 15 3.95 7.61 -12.52
C ALA A 15 4.62 7.94 -11.20
N TYR A 16 5.92 8.27 -11.21
CA TYR A 16 6.65 8.72 -10.02
C TYR A 16 6.02 9.95 -9.37
N THR A 17 5.43 10.88 -10.14
CA THR A 17 4.70 12.01 -9.53
C THR A 17 3.53 11.56 -8.67
N SER A 18 2.87 10.45 -9.02
CA SER A 18 1.78 9.89 -8.21
C SER A 18 2.31 9.36 -6.87
N ALA A 19 3.46 8.69 -6.87
CA ALA A 19 4.12 8.25 -5.63
C ALA A 19 4.52 9.44 -4.75
N LEU A 20 5.14 10.48 -5.33
CA LEU A 20 5.55 11.69 -4.61
C LEU A 20 4.36 12.44 -4.01
N THR A 21 3.30 12.66 -4.78
CA THR A 21 2.07 13.31 -4.29
C THR A 21 1.46 12.52 -3.13
N THR A 22 1.40 11.19 -3.25
CA THR A 22 0.85 10.32 -2.20
C THR A 22 1.69 10.38 -0.92
N ALA A 23 3.03 10.35 -1.04
CA ALA A 23 3.91 10.54 0.10
C ALA A 23 3.71 11.92 0.75
N GLY A 24 3.53 12.97 -0.05
CA GLY A 24 3.24 14.31 0.43
C GLY A 24 1.95 14.39 1.26
N PHE A 25 0.86 13.77 0.80
CA PHE A 25 -0.37 13.64 1.60
C PHE A 25 -0.15 12.84 2.88
N GLY A 26 0.65 11.78 2.82
CA GLY A 26 1.01 11.00 4.01
C GLY A 26 1.73 11.83 5.06
N ILE A 27 2.78 12.54 4.66
CA ILE A 27 3.55 13.44 5.53
C ILE A 27 2.65 14.56 6.09
N SER A 28 1.80 15.14 5.25
CA SER A 28 0.85 16.17 5.70
C SER A 28 -0.07 15.67 6.80
N ALA A 29 -0.57 14.42 6.71
CA ALA A 29 -1.44 13.83 7.72
C ALA A 29 -0.75 13.64 9.08
N PHE A 30 0.56 13.37 9.12
CA PHE A 30 1.33 13.35 10.37
C PHE A 30 1.46 14.74 10.99
N ILE A 31 1.70 15.76 10.16
CA ILE A 31 2.02 17.12 10.62
C ILE A 31 0.74 17.85 11.06
N ASP A 32 -0.33 17.75 10.28
CA ASP A 32 -1.57 18.47 10.51
C ASP A 32 -2.80 17.59 10.21
N PRO A 33 -3.21 16.74 11.18
CA PRO A 33 -4.44 15.97 11.13
C PRO A 33 -5.69 16.82 10.87
N LYS A 34 -5.76 18.03 11.43
CA LYS A 34 -6.91 18.92 11.29
C LYS A 34 -7.07 19.42 9.86
N LEU A 35 -5.95 19.83 9.24
CA LEU A 35 -5.94 20.23 7.83
C LEU A 35 -6.33 19.06 6.92
N ASN A 36 -5.83 17.86 7.19
CA ASN A 36 -6.18 16.68 6.39
C ASN A 36 -7.66 16.34 6.50
N LEU A 37 -8.22 16.37 7.71
CA LEU A 37 -9.64 16.17 7.91
C LEU A 37 -10.49 17.24 7.19
N LYS A 38 -10.02 18.50 7.17
CA LYS A 38 -10.64 19.58 6.41
C LYS A 38 -10.60 19.34 4.90
N MET A 39 -9.60 18.64 4.35
CA MET A 39 -9.59 18.26 2.93
C MET A 39 -10.73 17.30 2.55
N PHE A 40 -11.21 16.51 3.52
CA PHE A 40 -12.41 15.68 3.39
C PHE A 40 -13.72 16.45 3.68
N GLY A 41 -13.63 17.70 4.13
CA GLY A 41 -14.79 18.51 4.54
C GLY A 41 -15.37 18.12 5.90
N TRP A 42 -14.71 17.22 6.64
CA TRP A 42 -15.25 16.71 7.88
C TRP A 42 -14.88 17.60 9.08
N PRO A 43 -15.78 17.76 10.05
CA PRO A 43 -15.50 18.53 11.25
C PRO A 43 -14.51 17.81 12.15
N TYR A 44 -13.61 18.57 12.77
CA TYR A 44 -12.72 18.03 13.79
C TYR A 44 -13.51 17.76 15.09
N PRO A 45 -13.27 16.64 15.81
CA PRO A 45 -14.00 16.30 17.02
C PRO A 45 -13.97 17.40 18.08
N ILE A 46 -15.06 17.57 18.81
CA ILE A 46 -15.15 18.55 19.91
C ILE A 46 -14.55 17.98 21.21
N PRO A 47 -14.92 16.76 21.67
CA PRO A 47 -14.37 16.21 22.91
C PRO A 47 -12.87 15.93 22.80
N HIS A 48 -12.09 16.38 23.79
CA HIS A 48 -10.63 16.23 23.79
C HIS A 48 -10.17 14.77 23.62
N ALA A 49 -10.82 13.81 24.30
CA ALA A 49 -10.47 12.39 24.15
C ALA A 49 -10.63 11.88 22.71
N GLU A 50 -11.67 12.31 22.00
CA GLU A 50 -11.91 11.95 20.61
C GLU A 50 -10.95 12.67 19.65
N GLN A 51 -10.47 13.87 20.01
CA GLN A 51 -9.40 14.57 19.29
C GLN A 51 -8.08 13.83 19.36
N VAL A 52 -7.70 13.33 20.54
CA VAL A 52 -6.48 12.53 20.72
C VAL A 52 -6.54 11.29 19.84
N GLN A 53 -7.64 10.52 19.91
CA GLN A 53 -7.83 9.35 19.05
C GLN A 53 -7.82 9.71 17.56
N MET A 54 -8.41 10.85 17.17
CA MET A 54 -8.41 11.32 15.78
C MET A 54 -6.99 11.62 15.29
N ASN A 55 -6.14 12.21 16.13
CA ASN A 55 -4.75 12.47 15.76
C ASN A 55 -3.97 11.18 15.50
N HIS A 56 -4.13 10.15 16.34
CA HIS A 56 -3.51 8.85 16.11
C HIS A 56 -4.06 8.16 14.85
N PHE A 57 -5.36 8.31 14.57
CA PHE A 57 -5.95 7.86 13.31
C PHE A 57 -5.23 8.48 12.11
N PHE A 58 -4.99 9.79 12.13
CA PHE A 58 -4.31 10.47 11.03
C PHE A 58 -2.82 10.13 10.92
N GLN A 59 -2.14 9.79 12.02
CA GLN A 59 -0.79 9.22 11.97
C GLN A 59 -0.78 7.90 11.19
N ILE A 60 -1.71 6.99 11.49
CA ILE A 60 -1.85 5.71 10.78
C ILE A 60 -2.26 5.91 9.32
N TYR A 61 -3.24 6.78 9.06
CA TYR A 61 -3.64 7.17 7.72
C TYR A 61 -2.45 7.73 6.91
N GLY A 62 -1.64 8.58 7.54
CA GLY A 62 -0.42 9.13 6.96
C GLY A 62 0.60 8.06 6.61
N ALA A 63 0.82 7.11 7.53
CA ALA A 63 1.71 5.97 7.32
C ALA A 63 1.28 5.12 6.12
N ARG A 64 -0.03 4.86 5.98
CA ARG A 64 -0.61 4.10 4.87
C ARG A 64 -0.47 4.82 3.54
N ASN A 65 -0.57 6.15 3.52
CA ASN A 65 -0.22 6.94 2.32
C ASN A 65 1.26 6.80 1.96
N ILE A 66 2.18 6.87 2.92
CA ILE A 66 3.61 6.67 2.65
C ILE A 66 3.85 5.25 2.12
N PHE A 67 3.19 4.24 2.69
CA PHE A 67 3.23 2.88 2.14
C PHE A 67 2.73 2.84 0.70
N ALA A 68 1.57 3.45 0.39
CA ALA A 68 1.03 3.46 -0.96
C ALA A 68 1.99 4.12 -1.97
N ALA A 69 2.71 5.16 -1.55
CA ALA A 69 3.78 5.76 -2.34
C ALA A 69 4.92 4.76 -2.61
N VAL A 70 5.36 4.00 -1.61
CA VAL A 70 6.35 2.92 -1.77
C VAL A 70 5.80 1.80 -2.67
N ALA A 71 4.53 1.45 -2.54
CA ALA A 71 3.84 0.46 -3.37
C ALA A 71 3.87 0.83 -4.86
N ILE A 72 3.73 2.12 -5.17
CA ILE A 72 3.86 2.63 -6.55
C ILE A 72 5.33 2.70 -6.97
N ALA A 73 6.21 3.22 -6.12
CA ALA A 73 7.60 3.52 -6.49
C ALA A 73 8.50 2.26 -6.59
N ALA A 74 8.38 1.31 -5.66
CA ALA A 74 9.21 0.11 -5.63
C ALA A 74 9.18 -0.70 -6.94
N PRO A 75 8.02 -1.07 -7.51
CA PRO A 75 8.01 -1.77 -8.79
C PRO A 75 8.55 -0.92 -9.94
N LEU A 76 8.42 0.41 -9.92
CA LEU A 76 9.04 1.29 -10.93
C LEU A 76 10.57 1.23 -10.83
N VAL A 77 11.13 1.32 -9.62
CA VAL A 77 12.58 1.24 -9.37
C VAL A 77 13.14 -0.13 -9.77
N LEU A 78 12.38 -1.20 -9.51
CA LEU A 78 12.77 -2.57 -9.83
C LEU A 78 12.52 -2.94 -11.31
N GLY A 79 11.94 -2.04 -12.11
CA GLY A 79 11.56 -2.31 -13.50
C GLY A 79 10.40 -3.30 -13.67
N ASP A 80 9.66 -3.58 -12.60
CA ASP A 80 8.50 -4.48 -12.57
C ASP A 80 7.21 -3.73 -12.95
N ARG A 81 7.07 -3.46 -14.24
CA ARG A 81 6.02 -2.57 -14.73
C ARG A 81 4.62 -3.14 -14.63
N ARG A 82 4.47 -4.47 -14.64
CA ARG A 82 3.15 -5.08 -14.43
C ARG A 82 2.65 -4.77 -13.03
N SER A 83 3.51 -4.97 -12.03
CA SER A 83 3.18 -4.60 -10.65
C SER A 83 2.95 -3.10 -10.54
N ALA A 84 3.80 -2.24 -11.11
CA ALA A 84 3.62 -0.79 -11.05
C ALA A 84 2.27 -0.33 -11.65
N GLY A 85 1.92 -0.85 -12.83
CA GLY A 85 0.64 -0.55 -13.47
C GLY A 85 -0.55 -1.01 -12.64
N ALA A 86 -0.48 -2.21 -12.06
CA ALA A 86 -1.51 -2.73 -11.19
C ALA A 86 -1.66 -1.91 -9.89
N MET A 87 -0.55 -1.48 -9.27
CA MET A 87 -0.58 -0.62 -8.07
C MET A 87 -1.24 0.73 -8.34
N LEU A 88 -0.95 1.35 -9.49
CA LEU A 88 -1.61 2.60 -9.89
C LEU A 88 -3.11 2.43 -10.10
N ILE A 89 -3.55 1.31 -10.70
CA ILE A 89 -4.98 1.01 -10.85
C ILE A 89 -5.62 0.85 -9.48
N CYS A 90 -5.05 0.03 -8.59
CA CYS A 90 -5.60 -0.18 -7.27
C CYS A 90 -5.60 1.11 -6.44
N PHE A 91 -4.57 1.95 -6.54
CA PHE A 91 -4.56 3.25 -5.88
C PHE A 91 -5.62 4.21 -6.47
N GLY A 92 -5.88 4.14 -7.78
CA GLY A 92 -7.01 4.82 -8.40
C GLY A 92 -8.37 4.36 -7.89
N LEU A 93 -8.52 3.08 -7.53
CA LEU A 93 -9.74 2.58 -6.89
C LEU A 93 -9.88 3.08 -5.44
N VAL A 94 -8.77 3.21 -4.71
CA VAL A 94 -8.78 3.84 -3.38
C VAL A 94 -9.21 5.30 -3.48
N ALA A 95 -8.73 6.05 -4.48
CA ALA A 95 -9.19 7.42 -4.73
C ALA A 95 -10.72 7.51 -4.88
N VAL A 96 -11.31 6.53 -5.59
CA VAL A 96 -12.75 6.40 -5.77
C VAL A 96 -13.45 6.02 -4.45
N ALA A 97 -12.86 5.19 -3.60
CA ALA A 97 -13.42 4.98 -2.27
C ALA A 97 -13.36 6.27 -1.42
N ASP A 98 -12.23 6.96 -1.41
CA ASP A 98 -12.00 8.16 -0.61
C ASP A 98 -13.02 9.26 -0.94
N GLY A 99 -13.26 9.54 -2.22
CA GLY A 99 -14.28 10.52 -2.56
C GLY A 99 -15.72 10.01 -2.39
N TRP A 100 -15.96 8.69 -2.30
CA TRP A 100 -17.29 8.14 -2.02
C TRP A 100 -17.69 8.55 -0.60
N ALA A 101 -16.75 8.45 0.33
CA ALA A 101 -16.91 8.98 1.68
C ALA A 101 -17.19 10.50 1.70
N CYS A 102 -16.71 11.24 0.69
CA CYS A 102 -16.90 12.69 0.56
C CYS A 102 -18.19 13.11 -0.16
N VAL A 103 -18.94 12.19 -0.79
CA VAL A 103 -20.12 12.54 -1.60
C VAL A 103 -21.16 13.30 -0.78
N GLU A 104 -21.42 12.85 0.44
CA GLU A 104 -22.39 13.48 1.35
C GLU A 104 -22.00 14.90 1.78
N GLU A 105 -20.72 15.27 1.66
CA GLU A 105 -20.23 16.60 2.01
C GLU A 105 -20.16 17.54 0.79
N GLY A 106 -20.61 17.09 -0.38
CA GLY A 106 -20.54 17.85 -1.62
C GLY A 106 -19.12 18.01 -2.20
N LEU A 107 -18.13 17.31 -1.65
CA LEU A 107 -16.72 17.42 -2.02
C LEU A 107 -16.25 16.31 -2.98
N GLN A 108 -17.16 15.75 -3.77
CA GLN A 108 -16.92 14.59 -4.65
C GLN A 108 -15.65 14.72 -5.53
N TRP A 109 -15.37 15.91 -6.08
CA TRP A 109 -14.25 16.12 -7.00
C TRP A 109 -12.88 16.22 -6.34
N ASN A 110 -12.82 16.52 -5.03
CA ASN A 110 -11.55 16.68 -4.33
C ASN A 110 -10.76 15.36 -4.26
N HIS A 111 -11.47 14.22 -4.23
CA HIS A 111 -10.84 12.89 -4.16
C HIS A 111 -11.08 12.03 -5.41
N TRP A 112 -12.23 12.14 -6.08
CA TRP A 112 -12.48 11.32 -7.29
C TRP A 112 -11.74 11.79 -8.53
N GLY A 113 -11.41 13.08 -8.63
CA GLY A 113 -10.83 13.65 -9.84
C GLY A 113 -9.53 12.95 -10.29
N TYR A 114 -8.73 12.44 -9.33
CA TYR A 114 -7.48 11.76 -9.64
C TYR A 114 -7.63 10.24 -9.86
N GLY A 115 -8.74 9.62 -9.44
CA GLY A 115 -8.97 8.17 -9.60
C GLY A 115 -8.87 7.69 -11.05
N PRO A 116 -9.67 8.24 -11.99
CA PRO A 116 -9.58 7.90 -13.41
C PRO A 116 -8.20 8.15 -14.02
N VAL A 117 -7.52 9.22 -13.58
CA VAL A 117 -6.17 9.55 -14.03
C VAL A 117 -5.18 8.45 -13.62
N LEU A 118 -5.24 7.99 -12.37
CA LEU A 118 -4.38 6.90 -11.88
C LEU A 118 -4.66 5.57 -12.58
N VAL A 119 -5.94 5.24 -12.80
CA VAL A 119 -6.34 4.04 -13.56
C VAL A 119 -5.78 4.09 -14.98
N LEU A 120 -5.91 5.24 -15.66
CA LEU A 120 -5.36 5.43 -17.00
C LEU A 120 -3.83 5.30 -16.99
N LYS A 121 -3.13 5.97 -16.06
CA LYS A 121 -1.67 5.83 -15.91
C LYS A 121 -1.27 4.36 -15.74
N GLY A 122 -1.96 3.65 -14.84
CA GLY A 122 -1.69 2.26 -14.55
C GLY A 122 -1.94 1.35 -15.75
N ALA A 123 -3.03 1.55 -16.48
CA ALA A 123 -3.35 0.83 -17.71
C ALA A 123 -2.27 1.02 -18.81
N LEU A 124 -1.77 2.25 -18.97
CA LEU A 124 -0.69 2.56 -19.91
C LEU A 124 0.63 1.88 -19.50
N ILE A 125 1.00 1.92 -18.22
CA ILE A 125 2.24 1.29 -17.72
C ILE A 125 2.17 -0.24 -17.80
N LEU A 126 0.99 -0.79 -17.50
CA LEU A 126 0.70 -2.22 -17.62
C LEU A 126 0.80 -2.70 -19.09
N GLY A 127 0.76 -1.77 -20.04
CA GLY A 127 0.89 -2.05 -21.47
C GLY A 127 -0.41 -2.53 -22.10
N LEU A 128 -1.57 -2.16 -21.55
CA LEU A 128 -2.87 -2.55 -22.10
C LEU A 128 -3.10 -2.00 -23.52
N LEU A 129 -2.34 -0.98 -23.93
CA LEU A 129 -2.38 -0.39 -25.28
C LEU A 129 -1.15 -0.72 -26.14
N ASP A 130 -0.23 -1.57 -25.67
CA ASP A 130 1.04 -1.86 -26.36
C ASP A 130 0.90 -2.84 -27.56
N GLY A 131 -0.32 -3.21 -27.94
CA GLY A 131 -0.59 -4.27 -28.93
C GLY A 131 -0.34 -5.67 -28.37
N LYS A 132 -0.33 -6.71 -29.23
CA LYS A 132 -0.27 -8.15 -28.82
C LYS A 132 0.71 -8.36 -27.67
N LEU A 133 0.17 -8.80 -26.52
CA LEU A 133 0.95 -9.14 -25.34
C LEU A 133 2.07 -10.11 -25.74
N PRO A 134 3.32 -9.87 -25.33
CA PRO A 134 4.40 -10.80 -25.60
C PRO A 134 4.05 -12.14 -24.98
N THR A 135 4.10 -13.20 -25.79
CA THR A 135 4.05 -14.56 -25.27
C THR A 135 5.13 -14.73 -24.20
N GLN A 136 4.76 -15.34 -23.07
CA GLN A 136 5.60 -15.53 -21.87
C GLN A 136 7.03 -16.02 -22.17
N THR A 137 7.23 -16.69 -23.30
CA THR A 137 8.46 -17.29 -23.78
C THR A 137 9.62 -16.30 -23.92
N GLN A 138 9.40 -15.05 -24.36
CA GLN A 138 10.50 -14.09 -24.55
C GLN A 138 11.08 -13.54 -23.22
N HIS A 139 10.30 -13.53 -22.14
CA HIS A 139 10.78 -13.04 -20.84
C HIS A 139 11.72 -14.03 -20.13
N ARG A 140 11.58 -15.35 -20.38
CA ARG A 140 12.47 -16.37 -19.82
C ARG A 140 13.90 -16.25 -20.36
N GLN A 141 14.07 -15.97 -21.66
CA GLN A 141 15.40 -15.87 -22.27
C GLN A 141 16.20 -14.64 -21.80
N ARG A 142 15.57 -13.48 -21.60
CA ARG A 142 16.29 -12.29 -21.09
C ARG A 142 16.67 -12.39 -19.61
N ARG A 143 15.96 -13.17 -18.79
CA ARG A 143 16.30 -13.36 -17.37
C ARG A 143 17.47 -14.33 -17.13
N GLN A 144 17.82 -15.17 -18.11
CA GLN A 144 18.93 -16.13 -17.95
C GLN A 144 20.32 -15.53 -18.18
N VAL A 145 20.44 -14.35 -18.80
CA VAL A 145 21.71 -13.62 -18.90
C VAL A 145 21.92 -12.81 -17.61
N GLY A 146 22.00 -13.52 -16.48
CA GLY A 146 22.22 -12.92 -15.16
C GLY A 146 23.64 -12.41 -15.03
N LYS A 147 23.80 -11.16 -14.60
CA LYS A 147 25.09 -10.60 -14.17
C LYS A 147 25.66 -11.48 -13.05
N ARG A 148 26.90 -11.93 -13.23
CA ARG A 148 27.70 -12.67 -12.24
C ARG A 148 27.67 -11.89 -10.91
N GLY A 149 27.09 -12.47 -9.85
CA GLY A 149 27.11 -11.89 -8.49
C GLY A 149 25.79 -11.42 -7.88
N GLU A 150 24.64 -11.52 -8.55
CA GLU A 150 23.36 -11.21 -7.89
C GLU A 150 22.97 -12.30 -6.87
N HIS A 151 22.61 -11.88 -5.65
CA HIS A 151 21.98 -12.75 -4.65
C HIS A 151 20.74 -13.42 -5.27
N ARG A 152 20.66 -14.75 -5.19
CA ARG A 152 19.47 -15.49 -5.60
C ARG A 152 18.32 -15.07 -4.68
N LEU A 153 17.16 -14.79 -5.25
CA LEU A 153 15.96 -14.62 -4.46
C LEU A 153 15.51 -15.98 -3.97
N SER A 154 15.04 -16.05 -2.73
CA SER A 154 14.44 -17.28 -2.23
C SER A 154 13.16 -17.56 -3.03
N GLN A 155 13.18 -18.61 -3.85
CA GLN A 155 12.01 -19.12 -4.59
C GLN A 155 11.18 -20.09 -3.75
N SER A 156 11.28 -19.98 -2.41
CA SER A 156 10.58 -20.87 -1.50
C SER A 156 9.07 -20.66 -1.61
N ILE A 157 8.35 -21.74 -1.96
CA ILE A 157 6.88 -21.79 -1.95
C ILE A 157 6.35 -21.43 -0.56
N LEU A 158 6.99 -21.94 0.49
CA LEU A 158 6.60 -21.66 1.87
C LEU A 158 6.64 -20.15 2.17
N LEU A 159 7.72 -19.44 1.83
CA LEU A 159 7.82 -18.01 2.08
C LEU A 159 6.78 -17.21 1.28
N THR A 160 6.46 -17.65 0.07
CA THR A 160 5.42 -17.04 -0.77
C THR A 160 4.03 -17.24 -0.16
N VAL A 161 3.73 -18.45 0.36
CA VAL A 161 2.48 -18.73 1.09
C VAL A 161 2.38 -17.84 2.34
N LEU A 162 3.45 -17.76 3.14
CA LEU A 162 3.48 -16.91 4.33
C LEU A 162 3.24 -15.43 3.98
N ALA A 163 3.87 -14.92 2.92
CA ALA A 163 3.64 -13.55 2.47
C ALA A 163 2.18 -13.31 2.05
N ASN A 164 1.58 -14.27 1.34
CA ASN A 164 0.18 -14.19 0.93
C ASN A 164 -0.79 -14.29 2.11
N LEU A 165 -0.45 -15.04 3.17
CA LEU A 165 -1.24 -15.09 4.41
C LEU A 165 -1.19 -13.75 5.13
N SER A 166 -0.02 -13.11 5.22
CA SER A 166 0.09 -11.75 5.77
C SER A 166 -0.76 -10.74 4.98
N ALA A 167 -0.78 -10.87 3.65
CA ALA A 167 -1.63 -10.04 2.79
C ALA A 167 -3.13 -10.26 3.03
N ALA A 168 -3.54 -11.51 3.31
CA ALA A 168 -4.93 -11.84 3.60
C ALA A 168 -5.44 -11.14 4.87
N ILE A 169 -4.57 -10.87 5.85
CA ILE A 169 -4.92 -10.10 7.05
C ILE A 169 -5.34 -8.67 6.67
N GLY A 170 -4.57 -8.00 5.81
CA GLY A 170 -4.92 -6.67 5.29
C GLY A 170 -6.24 -6.68 4.52
N VAL A 171 -6.48 -7.70 3.69
CA VAL A 171 -7.77 -7.84 3.00
C VAL A 171 -8.93 -8.06 3.97
N PHE A 172 -8.75 -8.91 4.98
CA PHE A 172 -9.76 -9.16 6.00
C PHE A 172 -10.16 -7.85 6.71
N TYR A 173 -9.20 -7.10 7.27
CA TYR A 173 -9.51 -5.82 7.91
C TYR A 173 -10.06 -4.78 6.93
N GLY A 174 -9.58 -4.80 5.69
CA GLY A 174 -10.09 -3.95 4.64
C GLY A 174 -11.58 -4.17 4.35
N LEU A 175 -12.00 -5.44 4.24
CA LEU A 175 -13.41 -5.78 4.10
C LEU A 175 -14.21 -5.34 5.33
N THR A 176 -13.71 -5.55 6.55
CA THR A 176 -14.43 -5.10 7.76
C THR A 176 -14.67 -3.59 7.77
N GLY A 177 -13.70 -2.78 7.34
CA GLY A 177 -13.86 -1.32 7.28
C GLY A 177 -14.83 -0.88 6.18
N VAL A 178 -14.70 -1.44 4.97
CA VAL A 178 -15.58 -1.13 3.83
C VAL A 178 -17.04 -1.49 4.11
N PHE A 179 -17.28 -2.59 4.84
CA PHE A 179 -18.62 -3.02 5.22
C PHE A 179 -19.13 -2.40 6.53
N GLY A 180 -18.45 -1.39 7.08
CA GLY A 180 -18.92 -0.65 8.24
C GLY A 180 -18.95 -1.50 9.52
N MET A 181 -17.97 -2.38 9.70
CA MET A 181 -17.76 -3.15 10.93
C MET A 181 -16.64 -2.51 11.76
N PRO A 182 -16.92 -1.46 12.54
CA PRO A 182 -15.89 -0.70 13.24
C PRO A 182 -15.20 -1.50 14.35
N GLY A 183 -15.92 -2.41 15.01
CA GLY A 183 -15.45 -3.17 16.17
C GLY A 183 -14.09 -3.85 15.95
N PRO A 184 -13.97 -4.79 15.00
CA PRO A 184 -12.71 -5.49 14.74
C PRO A 184 -11.50 -4.58 14.48
N ILE A 185 -11.70 -3.44 13.80
CA ILE A 185 -10.62 -2.49 13.54
C ILE A 185 -10.25 -1.76 14.83
N LEU A 186 -11.24 -1.18 15.53
CA LEU A 186 -11.00 -0.41 16.75
C LEU A 186 -10.40 -1.28 17.87
N ASP A 187 -10.88 -2.51 18.04
CA ASP A 187 -10.39 -3.46 19.04
C ASP A 187 -8.89 -3.77 18.84
N VAL A 188 -8.47 -3.89 17.59
CA VAL A 188 -7.07 -4.15 17.22
C VAL A 188 -6.17 -2.95 17.56
N PHE A 189 -6.69 -1.72 17.53
CA PHE A 189 -5.98 -0.54 18.03
C PHE A 189 -6.18 -0.28 19.53
N GLY A 190 -7.08 -1.00 20.20
CA GLY A 190 -7.49 -0.71 21.58
C GLY A 190 -8.26 0.60 21.71
N TRP A 191 -8.91 1.05 20.63
CA TRP A 191 -9.64 2.31 20.55
C TRP A 191 -11.11 2.13 20.89
N GLN A 192 -11.74 3.19 21.38
CA GLN A 192 -13.18 3.19 21.66
C GLN A 192 -13.93 3.84 20.51
N TYR A 193 -15.11 3.32 20.21
CA TYR A 193 -16.00 3.99 19.28
C TYR A 193 -16.46 5.34 19.90
N PRO A 194 -16.44 6.46 19.14
CA PRO A 194 -16.82 7.76 19.66
C PRO A 194 -18.25 7.77 20.20
N ARG A 195 -18.47 8.50 21.29
CA ARG A 195 -19.82 8.64 21.88
C ARG A 195 -20.55 9.85 21.33
N HIS A 196 -19.80 10.88 20.91
CA HIS A 196 -20.38 12.08 20.35
C HIS A 196 -20.91 11.80 18.92
N PRO A 197 -22.17 12.13 18.58
CA PRO A 197 -22.77 11.76 17.29
C PRO A 197 -22.02 12.30 16.06
N LEU A 198 -21.51 13.53 16.13
CA LEU A 198 -20.72 14.09 15.02
C LEU A 198 -19.40 13.34 14.82
N SER A 199 -18.76 12.93 15.91
CA SER A 199 -17.50 12.22 15.84
C SER A 199 -17.71 10.80 15.34
N ALA A 200 -18.76 10.11 15.83
CA ALA A 200 -19.16 8.79 15.34
C ALA A 200 -19.34 8.79 13.81
N ARG A 201 -20.07 9.76 13.26
CA ARG A 201 -20.27 9.91 11.81
C ARG A 201 -18.96 10.11 11.06
N VAL A 202 -18.03 10.90 11.59
CA VAL A 202 -16.70 11.09 10.98
C VAL A 202 -15.88 9.81 11.03
N TYR A 203 -15.92 9.09 12.15
CA TYR A 203 -15.23 7.81 12.30
C TYR A 203 -15.77 6.72 11.37
N ASP A 204 -17.08 6.65 11.14
CA ASP A 204 -17.65 5.68 10.18
C ASP A 204 -17.07 5.90 8.77
N LYS A 205 -16.98 7.15 8.34
CA LYS A 205 -16.40 7.53 7.03
C LYS A 205 -14.90 7.24 6.98
N LEU A 206 -14.19 7.58 8.05
CA LEU A 206 -12.75 7.30 8.15
C LEU A 206 -12.45 5.80 8.16
N LEU A 207 -13.25 4.99 8.85
CA LEU A 207 -13.10 3.53 8.88
C LEU A 207 -13.42 2.90 7.53
N PHE A 208 -14.36 3.46 6.78
CA PHE A 208 -14.57 3.08 5.38
C PHE A 208 -13.34 3.37 4.51
N VAL A 209 -12.80 4.59 4.58
CA VAL A 209 -11.57 5.01 3.88
C VAL A 209 -10.38 4.13 4.25
N TYR A 210 -10.22 3.88 5.55
CA TYR A 210 -9.21 2.97 6.09
C TYR A 210 -9.40 1.57 5.50
N GLY A 211 -10.61 1.02 5.56
CA GLY A 211 -10.90 -0.29 4.99
C GLY A 211 -10.53 -0.40 3.51
N ALA A 212 -10.85 0.61 2.70
CA ALA A 212 -10.48 0.62 1.29
C ALA A 212 -8.95 0.59 1.07
N ARG A 213 -8.20 1.28 1.94
CA ARG A 213 -6.74 1.30 1.90
C ARG A 213 -6.13 -0.02 2.37
N ASP A 214 -6.72 -0.69 3.35
CA ASP A 214 -6.29 -2.01 3.82
C ASP A 214 -6.49 -3.10 2.74
N LEU A 215 -7.57 -3.00 1.98
CA LEU A 215 -7.75 -3.82 0.78
C LEU A 215 -6.61 -3.61 -0.22
N LEU A 216 -6.20 -2.36 -0.44
CA LEU A 216 -5.05 -2.04 -1.29
C LEU A 216 -3.75 -2.61 -0.71
N LEU A 217 -3.50 -2.53 0.60
CA LEU A 217 -2.30 -3.11 1.22
C LEU A 217 -2.21 -4.62 0.93
N GLY A 218 -3.32 -5.34 1.13
CA GLY A 218 -3.38 -6.77 0.84
C GLY A 218 -3.20 -7.07 -0.65
N ALA A 219 -3.92 -6.35 -1.51
CA ALA A 219 -3.76 -6.47 -2.96
C ALA A 219 -2.32 -6.15 -3.41
N ALA A 220 -1.64 -5.22 -2.74
CA ALA A 220 -0.29 -4.78 -3.07
C ALA A 220 0.74 -5.91 -2.94
N ILE A 221 0.50 -6.87 -2.04
CA ILE A 221 1.35 -8.05 -1.88
C ILE A 221 0.93 -9.18 -2.82
N TRP A 222 -0.37 -9.42 -3.02
CA TRP A 222 -0.84 -10.48 -3.91
C TRP A 222 -0.52 -10.22 -5.38
N LEU A 223 -0.66 -8.99 -5.86
CA LEU A 223 -0.48 -8.67 -7.28
C LEU A 223 0.92 -9.01 -7.79
N PRO A 224 2.03 -8.62 -7.13
CA PRO A 224 3.35 -9.03 -7.57
C PRO A 224 3.55 -10.55 -7.53
N THR A 225 2.95 -11.27 -6.59
CA THR A 225 2.95 -12.74 -6.59
C THR A 225 2.32 -13.30 -7.86
N LEU A 226 1.13 -12.81 -8.23
CA LEU A 226 0.40 -13.23 -9.43
C LEU A 226 1.13 -12.84 -10.73
N LEU A 227 1.87 -11.73 -10.70
CA LEU A 227 2.56 -11.17 -11.87
C LEU A 227 4.03 -11.63 -12.01
N GLY A 228 4.54 -12.43 -11.06
CA GLY A 228 5.91 -12.95 -11.05
C GLY A 228 6.98 -11.93 -10.61
N GLY A 229 6.55 -10.92 -9.85
CA GLY A 229 7.34 -9.83 -9.27
C GLY A 229 7.82 -10.12 -7.84
N HIS A 230 8.53 -11.23 -7.61
CA HIS A 230 8.93 -11.65 -6.26
C HIS A 230 9.81 -10.61 -5.52
N ARG A 231 10.68 -9.86 -6.22
CA ARG A 231 11.45 -8.76 -5.61
C ARG A 231 10.53 -7.66 -5.10
N THR A 232 9.56 -7.26 -5.92
CA THR A 232 8.55 -6.27 -5.56
C THR A 232 7.76 -6.75 -4.35
N MET A 233 7.22 -7.97 -4.37
CA MET A 233 6.52 -8.58 -3.22
C MET A 233 7.35 -8.47 -1.94
N ALA A 234 8.62 -8.86 -1.98
CA ALA A 234 9.49 -8.86 -0.81
C ALA A 234 9.74 -7.44 -0.26
N VAL A 235 9.98 -6.45 -1.14
CA VAL A 235 10.14 -5.04 -0.75
C VAL A 235 8.85 -4.50 -0.13
N LEU A 236 7.69 -4.78 -0.74
CA LEU A 236 6.41 -4.33 -0.22
C LEU A 236 6.09 -4.97 1.12
N LEU A 237 6.43 -6.24 1.31
CA LEU A 237 6.27 -6.90 2.60
C LEU A 237 7.11 -6.25 3.70
N GLY A 238 8.34 -5.84 3.37
CA GLY A 238 9.19 -5.07 4.28
C GLY A 238 8.59 -3.70 4.61
N ALA A 239 7.99 -3.03 3.61
CA ALA A 239 7.29 -1.78 3.81
C ALA A 239 6.03 -1.94 4.70
N ILE A 240 5.30 -3.06 4.61
CA ILE A 240 4.21 -3.38 5.57
C ILE A 240 4.79 -3.60 6.97
N GLY A 241 5.94 -4.27 7.09
CA GLY A 241 6.64 -4.42 8.37
C GLY A 241 6.98 -3.08 9.02
N LEU A 242 7.44 -2.09 8.23
CA LEU A 242 7.67 -0.72 8.70
C LEU A 242 6.37 0.01 9.05
N LEU A 243 5.31 -0.17 8.25
CA LEU A 243 3.99 0.36 8.56
C LEU A 243 3.46 -0.17 9.91
N ALA A 244 3.63 -1.47 10.17
CA ALA A 244 3.24 -2.10 11.44
C ALA A 244 3.98 -1.51 12.66
N LEU A 245 5.20 -0.97 12.50
CA LEU A 245 5.88 -0.21 13.56
C LEU A 245 5.16 1.11 13.86
N VAL A 246 4.68 1.81 12.83
CA VAL A 246 3.93 3.06 13.00
C VAL A 246 2.56 2.79 13.64
N ASP A 247 1.87 1.75 13.18
CA ASP A 247 0.61 1.29 13.78
C ASP A 247 0.82 0.88 15.25
N GLY A 248 1.93 0.18 15.53
CA GLY A 248 2.35 -0.14 16.89
C GLY A 248 2.61 1.09 17.75
N TYR A 249 3.34 2.07 17.23
CA TYR A 249 3.59 3.34 17.94
C TYR A 249 2.28 4.05 18.29
N ALA A 250 1.35 4.17 17.34
CA ALA A 250 0.05 4.78 17.57
C ALA A 250 -0.79 4.01 18.61
N CYS A 251 -0.73 2.67 18.61
CA CYS A 251 -1.34 1.85 19.66
C CYS A 251 -0.71 2.16 21.03
N PHE A 252 0.62 2.15 21.11
CA PHE A 252 1.37 2.32 22.35
C PHE A 252 1.12 3.68 22.99
N ASP A 253 1.15 4.74 22.18
CA ASP A 253 0.90 6.12 22.63
C ASP A 253 -0.54 6.30 23.15
N TYR A 254 -1.49 5.52 22.60
CA TYR A 254 -2.87 5.46 23.08
C TYR A 254 -3.06 4.50 24.28
N GLY A 255 -2.02 3.78 24.71
CA GLY A 255 -2.05 2.88 25.86
C GLY A 255 -2.28 1.39 25.53
N ALA A 256 -2.33 1.00 24.26
CA ALA A 256 -2.42 -0.40 23.82
C ALA A 256 -1.03 -0.96 23.46
N GLN A 257 -0.64 -2.09 24.04
CA GLN A 257 0.78 -2.50 24.01
C GLN A 257 1.21 -3.32 22.78
N MET A 258 0.60 -4.47 22.49
CA MET A 258 1.24 -5.49 21.63
C MET A 258 0.53 -5.82 20.30
N ASN A 259 -0.64 -5.23 20.04
CA ASN A 259 -1.50 -5.68 18.94
C ASN A 259 -0.84 -5.56 17.56
N HIS A 260 -0.07 -4.49 17.29
CA HIS A 260 0.61 -4.30 16.00
C HIS A 260 2.12 -4.56 16.01
N TRP A 261 2.79 -4.33 17.15
CA TRP A 261 4.23 -4.47 17.29
C TRP A 261 4.75 -5.88 16.97
N SER A 262 3.95 -6.90 17.26
CA SER A 262 4.33 -8.29 17.04
C SER A 262 4.46 -8.65 15.55
N TYR A 263 3.72 -7.97 14.66
CA TYR A 263 3.79 -8.26 13.21
C TYR A 263 5.05 -7.70 12.56
N ALA A 264 5.51 -6.52 12.99
CA ALA A 264 6.65 -5.84 12.39
C ALA A 264 7.91 -6.73 12.24
N PRO A 265 8.45 -7.37 13.30
CA PRO A 265 9.64 -8.21 13.16
C PRO A 265 9.38 -9.43 12.26
N ILE A 266 8.18 -10.03 12.31
CA ILE A 266 7.83 -11.18 11.48
C ILE A 266 7.87 -10.80 10.00
N LEU A 267 7.25 -9.69 9.63
CA LEU A 267 7.19 -9.22 8.24
C LEU A 267 8.55 -8.76 7.72
N LEU A 268 9.36 -8.10 8.57
CA LEU A 268 10.72 -7.69 8.22
C LEU A 268 11.65 -8.89 8.00
N VAL A 269 11.60 -9.91 8.86
CA VAL A 269 12.36 -11.15 8.69
C VAL A 269 11.91 -11.90 7.43
N LEU A 270 10.61 -12.00 7.20
CA LEU A 270 10.06 -12.65 6.01
C LEU A 270 10.50 -11.92 4.73
N SER A 271 10.46 -10.58 4.74
CA SER A 271 10.96 -9.73 3.66
C SER A 271 12.45 -9.95 3.39
N ALA A 272 13.29 -9.90 4.43
CA ALA A 272 14.72 -10.11 4.30
C ALA A 272 15.06 -11.51 3.76
N THR A 273 14.32 -12.53 4.21
CA THR A 273 14.49 -13.91 3.74
C THR A 273 14.10 -14.05 2.27
N LEU A 274 12.98 -13.46 1.84
CA LEU A 274 12.56 -13.43 0.44
C LEU A 274 13.56 -12.70 -0.47
N LEU A 275 14.24 -11.68 0.06
CA LEU A 275 15.32 -10.97 -0.64
C LEU A 275 16.65 -11.75 -0.69
N GLY A 276 16.73 -12.92 -0.05
CA GLY A 276 17.92 -13.77 -0.06
C GLY A 276 18.99 -13.32 0.93
N ALA A 277 18.63 -12.56 1.98
CA ALA A 277 19.59 -12.09 2.99
C ALA A 277 20.31 -13.24 3.72
N PHE A 278 19.70 -14.42 3.76
CA PHE A 278 20.23 -15.62 4.41
C PHE A 278 20.68 -16.70 3.41
N ASP A 279 20.64 -16.42 2.10
CA ASP A 279 21.05 -17.38 1.09
C ASP A 279 22.58 -17.44 1.03
N ARG A 280 23.14 -18.66 1.05
CA ARG A 280 24.59 -18.85 0.92
C ARG A 280 25.07 -18.32 -0.42
N LYS A 281 26.16 -17.54 -0.41
CA LYS A 281 26.87 -17.20 -1.65
C LYS A 281 27.36 -18.50 -2.28
N VAL A 282 26.98 -18.74 -3.52
CA VAL A 282 27.56 -19.82 -4.31
C VAL A 282 28.97 -19.37 -4.66
N GLU A 283 29.96 -19.89 -3.94
CA GLU A 283 31.36 -19.69 -4.29
C GLU A 283 31.60 -20.31 -5.68
N ASP A 284 32.00 -19.47 -6.63
CA ASP A 284 32.35 -19.92 -7.98
C ASP A 284 33.67 -20.68 -7.84
N LYS A 285 33.62 -22.02 -7.87
CA LYS A 285 34.81 -22.85 -7.97
C LYS A 285 35.36 -22.70 -9.39
N SER A 286 36.03 -21.58 -9.66
CA SER A 286 36.83 -21.43 -10.87
C SER A 286 38.15 -22.18 -10.66
N GLU A 287 38.20 -23.41 -11.17
CA GLU A 287 39.44 -24.15 -11.46
C GLU A 287 40.11 -23.62 -12.73
#